data_AF-A0A498LT83-F1
#
_entry.id   AF-A0A498LT83-F1
#
_cell.length_a   1.000
_cell.length_b   1.000
_cell.length_c   1.000
_cell.angle_alpha   90.00
_cell.angle_beta   90.00
_cell.angle_gamma   90.00
#
_symmetry.space_group_name_H-M   'P 1'
#
loop_
_entity.id
_entity.type
_entity.pdbx_description
1 polymer ?
#
loop_
_entity_poly.entity_id
_entity_poly.type
_entity_poly.pdbx_seq_one_letter_code
_entity_poly.pdbx_strand_id
1 'polypeptide(L)'
;MSDPVSDKDFPIFGSTRSQKAKEKDKKKTTQPALLVEANANANTTEPQSDMALVLSEIKANDSRLDGITNRLDGIAGSVSSLQSSFVTLSEKIEGIETRLTEAEGRISSAEDSAAESGSQLTKLRAEVEQLQSKVDDLENRGRRKNLRIVGLPEGTEGTDSLASFLRSAIPKWLDLPEDSFTLDIERAHRAALKKTITHEGKELRFYSDLSTSVVQKRREFSSVIKTMASLGLYRGFAYPARLRCLHMGKIRLFDDPNSAKAFLDSLDR
;
A
#
# COMPACT_ATOMS: atom_id res chain seq x y z
N MET A 1 16.44 14.87 3.08
CA MET A 1 16.76 13.96 4.21
C MET A 1 15.85 12.74 4.09
N SER A 2 16.49 11.57 3.93
CA SER A 2 16.02 10.19 4.14
C SER A 2 14.92 9.61 3.24
N ASP A 3 15.37 9.14 2.06
CA ASP A 3 15.21 7.83 1.40
C ASP A 3 13.99 6.91 1.62
N PRO A 4 13.42 6.34 0.54
CA PRO A 4 12.49 5.21 0.56
C PRO A 4 13.20 3.85 0.47
N VAL A 5 12.59 2.83 1.08
CA VAL A 5 13.14 1.49 1.29
C VAL A 5 12.88 0.55 0.11
N SER A 6 13.99 0.16 -0.52
CA SER A 6 14.39 -1.13 -1.13
C SER A 6 13.50 -1.86 -2.15
N ASP A 7 14.05 -1.90 -3.36
CA ASP A 7 13.91 -2.91 -4.42
C ASP A 7 14.00 -4.36 -3.93
N LYS A 8 13.23 -5.23 -4.59
CA LYS A 8 13.48 -6.68 -4.66
C LYS A 8 13.59 -7.09 -6.13
N ASP A 9 14.74 -6.84 -6.71
CA ASP A 9 15.19 -7.48 -7.94
C ASP A 9 15.77 -8.87 -7.62
N PHE A 10 15.29 -9.89 -8.33
CA PHE A 10 15.85 -11.24 -8.31
C PHE A 10 16.80 -11.41 -9.52
N PRO A 11 18.13 -11.60 -9.33
CA PRO A 11 19.03 -11.93 -10.41
C PRO A 11 19.17 -13.45 -10.57
N ILE A 12 18.62 -14.02 -11.64
CA ILE A 12 18.83 -15.43 -12.03
C ILE A 12 19.72 -15.46 -13.29
N PHE A 13 20.96 -14.98 -13.21
CA PHE A 13 22.01 -15.37 -14.15
C PHE A 13 23.38 -15.29 -13.46
N GLY A 14 24.01 -16.45 -13.28
CA GLY A 14 25.35 -16.59 -12.71
C GLY A 14 26.03 -17.85 -13.24
N SER A 15 26.99 -17.67 -14.15
CA SER A 15 27.84 -18.71 -14.70
C SER A 15 28.79 -19.31 -13.65
N THR A 16 29.02 -20.63 -13.68
CA THR A 16 30.20 -21.27 -13.06
C THR A 16 30.75 -22.29 -14.07
N ARG A 17 31.86 -22.02 -14.76
CA ARG A 17 33.29 -22.10 -14.37
C ARG A 17 33.76 -23.52 -14.02
N SER A 18 34.54 -24.04 -14.96
CA SER A 18 35.39 -25.24 -14.94
C SER A 18 36.25 -25.39 -13.68
N GLN A 19 36.42 -26.64 -13.21
CA GLN A 19 37.54 -27.03 -12.35
C GLN A 19 38.25 -28.26 -12.94
N LYS A 20 39.59 -28.16 -12.92
CA LYS A 20 40.62 -29.12 -13.36
C LYS A 20 41.49 -29.46 -12.14
N ALA A 21 41.93 -30.71 -11.98
CA ALA A 21 43.13 -31.23 -11.26
C ALA A 21 42.84 -32.66 -10.71
N LYS A 22 43.74 -33.65 -10.62
CA LYS A 22 45.20 -33.78 -10.83
C LYS A 22 45.58 -35.28 -10.90
N GLU A 23 46.36 -35.64 -11.92
CA GLU A 23 47.61 -36.43 -11.94
C GLU A 23 48.04 -37.33 -10.75
N LYS A 24 48.51 -38.56 -11.06
CA LYS A 24 49.70 -39.19 -10.44
C LYS A 24 50.45 -40.15 -11.39
N ASP A 25 51.75 -39.94 -11.38
CA ASP A 25 52.90 -40.54 -12.07
C ASP A 25 53.28 -41.97 -11.63
N LYS A 26 53.98 -42.73 -12.50
CA LYS A 26 55.15 -43.59 -12.13
C LYS A 26 55.94 -44.14 -13.35
N LYS A 27 57.25 -43.84 -13.33
CA LYS A 27 58.37 -44.19 -14.23
C LYS A 27 58.84 -45.66 -14.22
N LYS A 28 59.50 -46.10 -15.32
CA LYS A 28 60.89 -46.67 -15.40
C LYS A 28 61.28 -46.91 -16.89
N THR A 29 62.29 -46.23 -17.48
CA THR A 29 63.76 -46.56 -17.61
C THR A 29 63.99 -47.94 -18.26
N THR A 30 64.81 -48.20 -19.30
CA THR A 30 66.18 -47.75 -19.64
C THR A 30 66.56 -48.28 -21.05
N GLN A 31 67.28 -47.53 -21.88
CA GLN A 31 68.12 -48.06 -23.00
C GLN A 31 69.54 -48.33 -22.47
N PRO A 32 70.35 -49.22 -23.08
CA PRO A 32 71.38 -48.67 -23.98
C PRO A 32 71.79 -49.55 -25.17
N ALA A 33 72.44 -48.87 -26.12
CA ALA A 33 73.02 -49.32 -27.37
C ALA A 33 74.23 -50.25 -27.23
N LEU A 34 74.54 -51.01 -28.29
CA LEU A 34 75.91 -51.27 -28.77
C LEU A 34 75.90 -51.58 -30.28
N LEU A 35 76.71 -50.82 -31.02
CA LEU A 35 77.22 -51.08 -32.37
C LEU A 35 78.36 -52.12 -32.28
N VAL A 36 78.50 -53.00 -33.29
CA VAL A 36 79.73 -53.20 -34.10
C VAL A 36 79.42 -54.20 -35.23
N GLU A 37 79.98 -53.86 -36.38
CA GLU A 37 79.87 -54.42 -37.72
C GLU A 37 80.46 -55.83 -37.88
N ALA A 38 79.92 -56.60 -38.84
CA ALA A 38 80.72 -57.45 -39.73
C ALA A 38 79.96 -57.75 -41.03
N ASN A 39 80.66 -57.49 -42.10
CA ASN A 39 80.30 -57.54 -43.51
C ASN A 39 80.25 -58.99 -44.04
N ALA A 40 79.32 -59.32 -44.94
CA ALA A 40 79.56 -60.04 -46.19
C ALA A 40 78.28 -60.68 -46.77
N ASN A 41 77.84 -60.05 -47.86
CA ASN A 41 77.63 -60.72 -49.15
C ASN A 41 76.25 -61.32 -49.46
N ALA A 42 75.94 -61.21 -50.75
CA ALA A 42 74.90 -61.89 -51.51
C ALA A 42 73.46 -61.41 -51.28
N ASN A 43 73.07 -60.46 -52.14
CA ASN A 43 71.94 -60.57 -53.05
C ASN A 43 70.68 -61.33 -52.57
N THR A 44 69.56 -60.62 -52.77
CA THR A 44 68.21 -61.13 -53.08
C THR A 44 67.41 -61.74 -51.93
N THR A 45 66.60 -60.92 -51.24
CA THR A 45 65.23 -61.20 -50.72
C THR A 45 64.82 -60.08 -49.75
N GLU A 46 63.61 -59.49 -49.90
CA GLU A 46 62.68 -59.12 -48.79
C GLU A 46 61.58 -58.09 -49.19
N PRO A 47 60.47 -58.54 -49.80
CA PRO A 47 59.19 -57.83 -49.79
C PRO A 47 58.35 -58.07 -48.51
N GLN A 48 58.89 -58.79 -47.51
CA GLN A 48 58.15 -59.17 -46.29
C GLN A 48 58.20 -58.11 -45.17
N SER A 49 59.24 -57.26 -45.12
CA SER A 49 59.42 -56.20 -44.10
C SER A 49 58.45 -55.01 -44.28
N ASP A 50 58.31 -54.50 -45.51
CA ASP A 50 57.39 -53.40 -45.83
C ASP A 50 55.92 -53.82 -45.67
N MET A 51 55.61 -55.09 -45.95
CA MET A 51 54.26 -55.65 -45.78
C MET A 51 53.85 -55.73 -44.30
N ALA A 52 54.80 -56.01 -43.40
CA ALA A 52 54.56 -56.02 -41.96
C ALA A 52 54.28 -54.61 -41.40
N LEU A 53 54.97 -53.59 -41.92
CA LEU A 53 54.69 -52.18 -41.60
C LEU A 53 53.28 -51.77 -42.04
N VAL A 54 52.88 -52.10 -43.26
CA VAL A 54 51.53 -51.83 -43.78
C VAL A 54 50.45 -52.47 -42.91
N LEU A 55 50.64 -53.73 -42.49
CA LEU A 55 49.69 -54.41 -41.61
C LEU A 55 49.58 -53.73 -40.22
N SER A 56 50.67 -53.17 -39.71
CA SER A 56 50.65 -52.41 -38.45
C SER A 56 49.90 -51.09 -38.57
N GLU A 57 50.04 -50.39 -39.70
CA GLU A 57 49.32 -49.16 -40.02
C GLU A 57 47.82 -49.43 -40.22
N ILE A 58 47.45 -50.54 -40.87
CA ILE A 58 46.05 -50.98 -41.03
C ILE A 58 45.42 -51.23 -39.66
N LYS A 59 46.09 -51.99 -38.77
CA LYS A 59 45.60 -52.19 -37.39
C LYS A 59 45.48 -50.89 -36.61
N ALA A 60 46.42 -49.97 -36.78
CA ALA A 60 46.35 -48.66 -36.15
C ALA A 60 45.14 -47.87 -36.69
N ASN A 61 44.87 -47.92 -38.00
CA ASN A 61 43.70 -47.28 -38.60
C ASN A 61 42.38 -47.92 -38.14
N ASP A 62 42.30 -49.25 -38.00
CA ASP A 62 41.13 -49.91 -37.41
C ASP A 62 40.84 -49.39 -36.00
N SER A 63 41.87 -49.30 -35.15
CA SER A 63 41.69 -48.76 -33.79
C SER A 63 41.26 -47.29 -33.78
N ARG A 64 41.71 -46.49 -34.74
CA ARG A 64 41.26 -45.10 -34.93
C ARG A 64 39.82 -45.04 -35.41
N LEU A 65 39.43 -45.93 -36.33
CA LEU A 65 38.06 -46.05 -36.81
C LEU A 65 37.11 -46.46 -35.68
N ASP A 66 37.47 -47.43 -34.84
CA ASP A 66 36.70 -47.79 -33.64
C ASP A 66 36.54 -46.60 -32.69
N GLY A 67 37.60 -45.83 -32.48
CA GLY A 67 37.56 -44.60 -31.69
C GLY A 67 36.63 -43.53 -32.28
N ILE A 68 36.57 -43.42 -33.62
CA ILE A 68 35.64 -42.52 -34.31
C ILE A 68 34.20 -43.01 -34.16
N THR A 69 33.94 -44.31 -34.34
CA THR A 69 32.62 -44.92 -34.18
C THR A 69 32.05 -44.67 -32.78
N ASN A 70 32.85 -44.94 -31.74
CA ASN A 70 32.43 -44.68 -30.35
C ASN A 70 32.10 -43.21 -30.08
N ARG A 71 32.85 -42.28 -30.68
CA ARG A 71 32.57 -40.83 -30.56
C ARG A 71 31.31 -40.44 -31.32
N LEU A 72 31.06 -41.03 -32.49
CA LEU A 72 29.84 -40.80 -33.27
C LEU A 72 28.61 -41.31 -32.51
N ASP A 73 28.69 -42.47 -31.86
CA ASP A 73 27.61 -43.00 -31.02
C ASP A 73 27.32 -42.08 -29.82
N GLY A 74 28.37 -41.57 -29.16
CA GLY A 74 28.23 -40.60 -28.07
C GLY A 74 27.62 -39.26 -28.51
N ILE A 75 27.98 -38.78 -29.71
CA ILE A 75 27.37 -37.59 -30.32
C ILE A 75 25.90 -37.86 -30.64
N ALA A 76 25.58 -39.01 -31.24
CA ALA A 76 24.20 -39.39 -31.57
C ALA A 76 23.32 -39.41 -30.31
N GLY A 77 23.80 -40.01 -29.21
CA GLY A 77 23.08 -40.00 -27.94
C GLY A 77 22.87 -38.59 -27.36
N SER A 78 23.88 -37.72 -27.46
CA SER A 78 23.77 -36.32 -27.01
C SER A 78 22.75 -35.53 -27.85
N VAL A 79 22.74 -35.75 -29.17
CA VAL A 79 21.77 -35.13 -30.10
C VAL A 79 20.35 -35.61 -29.77
N SER A 80 20.15 -36.90 -29.53
CA SER A 80 18.84 -37.42 -29.11
C SER A 80 18.37 -36.79 -27.79
N SER A 81 19.26 -36.64 -26.81
CA SER A 81 18.93 -35.97 -25.54
C SER A 81 18.56 -34.51 -25.73
N LEU A 82 19.29 -33.77 -26.57
CA LEU A 82 18.97 -32.38 -26.89
C LEU A 82 17.61 -32.27 -27.58
N GLN A 83 17.33 -33.19 -28.51
CA GLN A 83 16.06 -33.25 -29.22
C GLN A 83 14.89 -33.46 -28.25
N SER A 84 15.02 -34.37 -27.27
CA SER A 84 14.02 -34.53 -26.21
C SER A 84 13.82 -33.26 -25.39
N SER A 85 14.92 -32.60 -24.99
CA SER A 85 14.83 -31.35 -24.22
C SER A 85 14.17 -30.21 -25.00
N PHE A 86 14.38 -30.16 -26.32
CA PHE A 86 13.77 -29.17 -27.20
C PHE A 86 12.27 -29.36 -27.29
N VAL A 87 11.79 -30.60 -27.44
CA VAL A 87 10.36 -30.91 -27.40
C VAL A 87 9.74 -30.45 -26.08
N THR A 88 10.36 -30.79 -24.94
CA THR A 88 9.86 -30.35 -23.62
C THR A 88 9.85 -28.82 -23.47
N LEU A 89 10.83 -28.11 -24.04
CA LEU A 89 10.85 -26.65 -24.02
C LEU A 89 9.74 -26.06 -24.90
N SER A 90 9.49 -26.62 -26.08
CA SER A 90 8.38 -26.20 -26.96
C SER A 90 7.03 -26.34 -26.25
N GLU A 91 6.77 -27.47 -25.58
CA GLU A 91 5.55 -27.68 -24.81
C GLU A 91 5.40 -26.64 -23.67
N LYS A 92 6.49 -26.33 -22.97
CA LYS A 92 6.47 -25.30 -21.91
C LYS A 92 6.22 -23.91 -22.46
N ILE A 93 6.77 -23.57 -23.63
CA ILE A 93 6.57 -22.28 -24.29
C ILE A 93 5.09 -22.12 -24.67
N GLU A 94 4.48 -23.13 -25.29
CA GLU A 94 3.05 -23.13 -25.62
C GLU A 94 2.18 -22.98 -24.35
N GLY A 95 2.56 -23.66 -23.27
CA GLY A 95 1.92 -23.50 -21.96
C GLY A 95 2.07 -22.10 -21.35
N ILE A 96 3.14 -21.38 -21.66
CA ILE A 96 3.34 -19.99 -21.22
C ILE A 96 2.49 -19.05 -22.08
N GLU A 97 2.44 -19.24 -23.39
CA GLU A 97 1.63 -18.42 -24.30
C GLU A 97 0.14 -18.47 -23.95
N THR A 98 -0.39 -19.66 -23.64
CA THR A 98 -1.77 -19.84 -23.20
C THR A 98 -2.06 -19.15 -21.87
N ARG A 99 -1.16 -19.25 -20.89
CA ARG A 99 -1.33 -18.56 -19.60
C ARG A 99 -1.15 -17.05 -19.71
N LEU A 100 -0.30 -16.59 -20.64
CA LEU A 100 -0.07 -15.17 -20.87
C LEU A 100 -1.32 -14.52 -21.48
N THR A 101 -1.90 -15.15 -22.50
CA THR A 101 -3.17 -14.67 -23.11
C THR A 101 -4.32 -14.65 -22.11
N GLU A 102 -4.43 -15.66 -21.23
CA GLU A 102 -5.41 -15.64 -20.13
C GLU A 102 -5.15 -14.49 -19.15
N ALA A 103 -3.89 -14.27 -18.76
CA ALA A 103 -3.52 -13.19 -17.86
C ALA A 103 -3.82 -11.81 -18.47
N GLU A 104 -3.51 -11.61 -19.75
CA GLU A 104 -3.83 -10.39 -20.50
C GLU A 104 -5.34 -10.12 -20.52
N GLY A 105 -6.16 -11.14 -20.78
CA GLY A 105 -7.63 -11.00 -20.76
C GLY A 105 -8.18 -10.65 -19.36
N ARG A 106 -7.61 -11.27 -18.31
CA ARG A 106 -7.98 -10.95 -16.93
C ARG A 106 -7.56 -9.54 -16.53
N ILE A 107 -6.39 -9.08 -16.97
CA ILE A 107 -5.90 -7.72 -16.73
C ILE A 107 -6.83 -6.71 -17.43
N SER A 108 -7.16 -6.92 -18.70
CA SER A 108 -8.09 -6.05 -19.43
C SER A 108 -9.44 -5.94 -18.73
N SER A 109 -10.01 -7.07 -18.29
CA SER A 109 -11.29 -7.07 -17.56
C SER A 109 -11.22 -6.33 -16.21
N ALA A 110 -10.08 -6.45 -15.51
CA ALA A 110 -9.84 -5.77 -14.25
C ALA A 110 -9.66 -4.25 -14.44
N GLU A 111 -8.95 -3.84 -15.50
CA GLU A 111 -8.78 -2.45 -15.89
C GLU A 111 -10.12 -1.79 -16.24
N ASP A 112 -10.97 -2.47 -17.02
CA ASP A 112 -12.32 -1.99 -17.35
C ASP A 112 -13.17 -1.79 -16.09
N SER A 113 -13.13 -2.75 -15.16
CA SER A 113 -13.86 -2.67 -13.88
C SER A 113 -13.34 -1.55 -12.99
N ALA A 114 -12.03 -1.31 -12.98
CA ALA A 114 -11.40 -0.22 -12.24
C ALA A 114 -11.78 1.15 -12.83
N ALA A 115 -11.83 1.27 -14.17
CA ALA A 115 -12.29 2.47 -14.85
C ALA A 115 -13.75 2.78 -14.53
N GLU A 116 -14.63 1.77 -14.58
CA GLU A 116 -16.06 1.94 -14.23
C GLU A 116 -16.23 2.38 -12.77
N SER A 117 -15.53 1.71 -11.84
CA SER A 117 -15.54 2.08 -10.41
C SER A 117 -15.02 3.50 -10.19
N GLY A 118 -13.97 3.91 -10.92
CA GLY A 118 -13.46 5.29 -10.92
C GLY A 118 -14.52 6.30 -11.39
N SER A 119 -15.29 5.96 -12.42
CA SER A 119 -16.40 6.80 -12.90
C SER A 119 -17.51 6.93 -11.85
N GLN A 120 -17.83 5.86 -11.13
CA GLN A 120 -18.85 5.88 -10.08
C GLN A 120 -18.38 6.73 -8.89
N LEU A 121 -17.12 6.62 -8.49
CA LEU A 121 -16.55 7.42 -7.40
C LEU A 121 -16.60 8.92 -7.71
N THR A 122 -16.35 9.33 -8.96
CA THR A 122 -16.47 10.75 -9.34
C THR A 122 -17.91 11.24 -9.31
N LYS A 123 -18.88 10.44 -9.77
CA LYS A 123 -20.32 10.73 -9.68
C LYS A 123 -20.78 10.89 -8.22
N LEU A 124 -20.46 9.91 -7.36
CA LEU A 124 -20.80 9.96 -5.94
C LEU A 124 -20.17 11.17 -5.25
N ARG A 125 -18.92 11.51 -5.58
CA ARG A 125 -18.25 12.68 -5.02
C ARG A 125 -18.99 13.97 -5.35
N ALA A 126 -19.43 14.13 -6.60
CA ALA A 126 -20.20 15.30 -7.02
C ALA A 126 -21.57 15.36 -6.32
N GLU A 127 -22.25 14.22 -6.16
CA GLU A 127 -23.51 14.15 -5.43
C GLU A 127 -23.34 14.55 -3.95
N VAL A 128 -22.28 14.07 -3.29
CA VAL A 128 -21.97 14.44 -1.90
C VAL A 128 -21.74 15.95 -1.78
N GLU A 129 -21.00 16.57 -2.70
CA GLU A 129 -20.77 18.02 -2.70
C GLU A 129 -22.07 18.80 -2.90
N GLN A 130 -22.93 18.34 -3.82
CA GLN A 130 -24.24 18.95 -4.04
C GLN A 130 -25.14 18.83 -2.81
N LEU A 131 -25.16 17.67 -2.15
CA LEU A 131 -25.94 17.44 -0.94
C LEU A 131 -25.43 18.29 0.23
N GLN A 132 -24.11 18.46 0.37
CA GLN A 132 -23.52 19.35 1.37
C GLN A 132 -23.99 20.80 1.18
N SER A 133 -23.90 21.33 -0.05
CA SER A 133 -24.38 22.67 -0.38
C SER A 133 -25.89 22.82 -0.11
N LYS A 134 -26.69 21.79 -0.43
CA LYS A 134 -28.12 21.78 -0.15
C LYS A 134 -28.43 21.79 1.35
N VAL A 135 -27.69 21.01 2.15
CA VAL A 135 -27.83 21.00 3.62
C VAL A 135 -27.48 22.37 4.18
N ASP A 136 -26.39 23.00 3.73
CA ASP A 136 -25.99 24.34 4.16
C ASP A 136 -27.06 25.39 3.82
N ASP A 137 -27.62 25.38 2.60
CA ASP A 137 -28.72 26.26 2.21
C ASP A 137 -29.98 26.03 3.07
N LEU A 138 -30.35 24.79 3.34
CA LEU A 138 -31.51 24.47 4.20
C LEU A 138 -31.29 24.91 5.65
N GLU A 139 -30.09 24.68 6.21
CA GLU A 139 -29.74 25.15 7.55
C GLU A 139 -29.79 26.68 7.62
N ASN A 140 -29.24 27.38 6.62
CA ASN A 140 -29.25 28.83 6.56
C ASN A 140 -30.66 29.39 6.43
N ARG A 141 -31.51 28.80 5.57
CA ARG A 141 -32.92 29.19 5.44
C ARG A 141 -33.69 28.97 6.74
N GLY A 142 -33.40 27.90 7.47
CA GLY A 142 -34.00 27.62 8.77
C GLY A 142 -33.55 28.60 9.86
N ARG A 143 -32.31 29.09 9.81
CA ARG A 143 -31.75 30.02 10.80
C ARG A 143 -31.89 31.50 10.43
N ARG A 144 -32.34 31.84 9.22
CA ARG A 144 -32.40 33.22 8.70
C ARG A 144 -33.21 34.20 9.55
N LYS A 145 -34.16 33.70 10.35
CA LYS A 145 -34.99 34.50 11.26
C LYS A 145 -34.46 34.53 12.70
N ASN A 146 -33.38 33.83 12.99
CA ASN A 146 -32.79 33.79 14.32
C ASN A 146 -31.73 34.88 14.45
N LEU A 147 -31.88 35.77 15.43
CA LEU A 147 -30.91 36.82 15.74
C LEU A 147 -30.11 36.46 16.98
N ARG A 148 -28.81 36.80 16.97
CA ARG A 148 -27.93 36.62 18.13
C ARG A 148 -27.46 37.99 18.63
N ILE A 149 -27.96 38.39 19.79
CA ILE A 149 -27.59 39.64 20.45
C ILE A 149 -26.44 39.33 21.42
N VAL A 150 -25.32 40.03 21.26
CA VAL A 150 -24.12 39.88 22.09
C VAL A 150 -23.90 41.17 22.89
N GLY A 151 -23.45 41.04 24.14
CA GLY A 151 -23.16 42.19 25.01
C GLY A 151 -24.33 42.64 25.90
N LEU A 152 -25.45 41.92 25.91
CA LEU A 152 -26.56 42.20 26.84
C LEU A 152 -26.23 41.66 28.24
N PRO A 153 -26.08 42.52 29.28
CA PRO A 153 -25.78 42.08 30.63
C PRO A 153 -26.83 41.11 31.18
N GLU A 154 -26.44 40.24 32.11
CA GLU A 154 -27.37 39.31 32.75
C GLU A 154 -28.31 40.05 33.71
N GLY A 155 -29.58 39.62 33.76
CA GLY A 155 -30.58 40.17 34.67
C GLY A 155 -31.20 41.50 34.23
N THR A 156 -30.87 42.04 33.05
CA THR A 156 -31.50 43.26 32.50
C THR A 156 -33.00 43.13 32.28
N GLU A 157 -33.49 41.90 32.16
CA GLU A 157 -34.92 41.57 31.98
C GLU A 157 -35.71 41.71 33.28
N GLY A 158 -35.05 41.71 34.44
CA GLY A 158 -35.70 41.71 35.75
C GLY A 158 -36.59 40.47 35.95
N THR A 159 -37.86 40.71 36.27
CA THR A 159 -38.90 39.69 36.47
C THR A 159 -39.62 39.28 35.20
N ASP A 160 -39.48 40.05 34.11
CA ASP A 160 -40.18 39.80 32.87
C ASP A 160 -39.51 38.69 32.07
N SER A 161 -40.28 38.02 31.20
CA SER A 161 -39.70 37.07 30.25
C SER A 161 -38.74 37.78 29.29
N LEU A 162 -37.64 37.11 28.89
CA LEU A 162 -36.70 37.68 27.91
C LEU A 162 -37.40 38.14 26.62
N ALA A 163 -38.42 37.41 26.17
CA ALA A 163 -39.18 37.77 24.97
C ALA A 163 -39.97 39.08 25.16
N SER A 164 -40.64 39.29 26.28
CA SER A 164 -41.37 40.54 26.56
C SER A 164 -40.42 41.73 26.71
N PHE A 165 -39.28 41.54 27.38
CA PHE A 165 -38.25 42.56 27.46
C PHE A 165 -37.77 42.98 26.06
N LEU A 166 -37.39 42.02 25.22
CA LEU A 166 -36.89 42.30 23.87
C LEU A 166 -37.91 42.99 22.97
N ARG A 167 -39.21 42.65 23.08
CA ARG A 167 -40.28 43.33 22.34
C ARG A 167 -40.33 44.84 22.61
N SER A 168 -40.03 45.26 23.84
CA SER A 168 -40.01 46.67 24.22
C SER A 168 -38.65 47.35 24.01
N ALA A 169 -37.56 46.59 24.13
CA ALA A 169 -36.21 47.14 24.13
C ALA A 169 -35.65 47.33 22.70
N ILE A 170 -35.90 46.39 21.79
CA ILE A 170 -35.38 46.45 20.41
C ILE A 170 -35.88 47.71 19.67
N PRO A 171 -37.17 48.08 19.71
CA PRO A 171 -37.64 49.32 19.08
C PRO A 171 -36.95 50.57 19.62
N LYS A 172 -36.69 50.62 20.93
CA LYS A 172 -36.00 51.75 21.59
C LYS A 172 -34.51 51.80 21.24
N TRP A 173 -33.85 50.66 21.03
CA TRP A 173 -32.44 50.62 20.64
C TRP A 173 -32.20 51.01 19.17
N LEU A 174 -33.23 50.88 18.33
CA LEU A 174 -33.17 51.13 16.90
C LEU A 174 -33.91 52.42 16.48
N ASP A 175 -34.39 53.21 17.44
CA ASP A 175 -35.17 54.44 17.23
C ASP A 175 -36.35 54.24 16.25
N LEU A 176 -37.07 53.11 16.39
CA LEU A 176 -38.21 52.78 15.52
C LEU A 176 -39.49 53.52 15.96
N PRO A 177 -40.36 53.93 15.02
CA PRO A 177 -41.62 54.62 15.35
C PRO A 177 -42.57 53.72 16.16
N GLU A 178 -43.14 54.26 17.25
CA GLU A 178 -43.97 53.52 18.22
C GLU A 178 -45.19 52.83 17.57
N ASP A 179 -45.73 53.40 16.50
CA ASP A 179 -46.96 52.91 15.84
C ASP A 179 -46.74 51.88 14.73
N SER A 180 -45.48 51.57 14.39
CA SER A 180 -45.20 50.97 13.08
C SER A 180 -45.08 49.43 13.07
N PHE A 181 -44.69 48.76 14.16
CA PHE A 181 -44.51 47.30 14.13
C PHE A 181 -44.67 46.60 15.49
N THR A 182 -45.57 45.62 15.56
CA THR A 182 -45.59 44.63 16.66
C THR A 182 -44.52 43.57 16.40
N LEU A 183 -43.44 43.57 17.18
CA LEU A 183 -42.38 42.57 17.05
C LEU A 183 -42.86 41.20 17.55
N ASP A 184 -43.07 40.25 16.64
CA ASP A 184 -43.42 38.90 17.02
C ASP A 184 -42.16 38.04 17.26
N ILE A 185 -42.03 37.54 18.48
CA ILE A 185 -40.90 36.73 18.94
C ILE A 185 -41.45 35.37 19.34
N GLU A 186 -41.16 34.35 18.53
CA GLU A 186 -41.56 32.97 18.80
C GLU A 186 -40.84 32.39 20.03
N ARG A 187 -39.52 32.61 20.13
CA ARG A 187 -38.71 32.15 21.26
C ARG A 187 -37.49 33.03 21.47
N ALA A 188 -37.24 33.40 22.73
CA ALA A 188 -36.00 34.05 23.15
C ALA A 188 -35.40 33.31 24.33
N HIS A 189 -34.08 33.11 24.31
CA HIS A 189 -33.34 32.48 25.40
C HIS A 189 -31.91 32.98 25.41
N ARG A 190 -31.30 33.04 26.60
CA ARG A 190 -29.85 33.25 26.73
C ARG A 190 -29.14 31.95 26.37
N ALA A 191 -28.05 32.05 25.61
CA ALA A 191 -27.16 30.92 25.43
C ALA A 191 -26.62 30.50 26.81
N ALA A 192 -26.74 29.22 27.15
CA ALA A 192 -26.41 28.74 28.49
C ALA A 192 -24.94 29.01 28.85
N LEU A 193 -24.74 29.71 29.96
CA LEU A 193 -23.46 29.74 30.66
C LEU A 193 -23.33 28.45 31.49
N LYS A 194 -22.11 27.93 31.63
CA LYS A 194 -21.83 26.78 32.50
C LYS A 194 -22.02 27.21 33.95
N LYS A 195 -23.25 27.12 34.46
CA LYS A 195 -23.58 27.32 35.87
C LYS A 195 -23.63 25.97 36.56
N THR A 196 -22.91 25.83 37.67
CA THR A 196 -23.04 24.67 38.56
C THR A 196 -24.41 24.72 39.22
N ILE A 197 -25.29 23.78 38.85
CA ILE A 197 -26.63 23.68 39.42
C ILE A 197 -26.51 22.86 40.70
N THR A 198 -26.97 23.41 41.83
CA THR A 198 -27.00 22.70 43.11
C THR A 198 -28.43 22.65 43.65
N HIS A 199 -28.81 21.53 44.24
CA HIS A 199 -30.08 21.32 44.93
C HIS A 199 -29.81 20.58 46.23
N GLU A 200 -30.24 21.14 47.36
CA GLU A 200 -30.01 20.58 48.70
C GLU A 200 -28.52 20.29 48.99
N GLY A 201 -27.63 21.18 48.53
CA GLY A 201 -26.18 21.03 48.68
C GLY A 201 -25.53 20.00 47.75
N LYS A 202 -26.29 19.33 46.88
CA LYS A 202 -25.76 18.39 45.87
C LYS A 202 -25.70 19.02 44.49
N GLU A 203 -24.61 18.80 43.77
CA GLU A 203 -24.48 19.22 42.37
C GLU A 203 -25.37 18.36 41.46
N LEU A 204 -26.28 19.00 40.73
CA LEU A 204 -27.07 18.38 39.69
C LEU A 204 -26.33 18.45 38.36
N ARG A 205 -26.19 17.30 37.69
CA ARG A 205 -25.62 17.19 36.35
C ARG A 205 -26.65 16.60 35.40
N PHE A 206 -26.93 17.36 34.35
CA PHE A 206 -27.84 16.94 33.30
C PHE A 206 -27.03 16.38 32.13
N TYR A 207 -27.33 15.14 31.75
CA TYR A 207 -26.73 14.48 30.60
C TYR A 207 -27.82 14.16 29.58
N SER A 208 -27.46 14.18 28.30
CA SER A 208 -28.32 13.66 27.24
C SER A 208 -28.56 12.16 27.46
N ASP A 209 -29.80 11.72 27.32
CA ASP A 209 -30.13 10.30 27.31
C ASP A 209 -29.64 9.67 25.99
N LEU A 210 -28.61 8.84 26.06
CA LEU A 210 -27.92 8.25 24.91
C LEU A 210 -27.92 6.74 25.04
N SER A 211 -28.04 6.04 23.91
CA SER A 211 -27.96 4.58 23.89
C SER A 211 -26.58 4.09 24.39
N THR A 212 -26.55 2.89 24.96
CA THR A 212 -25.33 2.25 25.48
C THR A 212 -24.24 2.14 24.41
N SER A 213 -24.61 1.86 23.16
CA SER A 213 -23.68 1.79 22.03
C SER A 213 -23.02 3.14 21.73
N VAL A 214 -23.75 4.24 21.83
CA VAL A 214 -23.22 5.59 21.64
C VAL A 214 -22.32 6.00 22.81
N VAL A 215 -22.71 5.69 24.04
CA VAL A 215 -21.88 5.93 25.23
C VAL A 215 -20.57 5.16 25.13
N GLN A 216 -20.59 3.90 24.69
CA GLN A 216 -19.40 3.09 24.49
C GLN A 216 -18.46 3.71 23.47
N LYS A 217 -18.97 4.09 22.27
CA LYS A 217 -18.17 4.77 21.25
C LYS A 217 -17.53 6.06 21.77
N ARG A 218 -18.27 6.86 22.54
CA ARG A 218 -17.72 8.10 23.15
C ARG A 218 -16.63 7.82 24.18
N ARG A 219 -16.71 6.69 24.91
CA ARG A 219 -15.67 6.29 25.87
C ARG A 219 -14.35 5.95 25.19
N GLU A 220 -14.35 5.50 23.94
CA GLU A 220 -13.11 5.21 23.20
C GLU A 220 -12.22 6.46 23.03
N PHE A 221 -12.80 7.65 22.99
CA PHE A 221 -12.08 8.92 22.93
C PHE A 221 -11.52 9.41 24.29
N SER A 222 -11.67 8.65 25.38
CA SER A 222 -11.31 9.12 26.73
C SER A 222 -9.86 9.57 26.85
N SER A 223 -8.92 8.91 26.16
CA SER A 223 -7.51 9.30 26.14
C SER A 223 -7.30 10.66 25.47
N VAL A 224 -7.85 10.83 24.27
CA VAL A 224 -7.80 12.07 23.47
C VAL A 224 -8.48 13.24 24.20
N ILE A 225 -9.59 12.97 24.89
CA ILE A 225 -10.29 13.99 25.69
C ILE A 225 -9.42 14.51 26.83
N LYS A 226 -8.62 13.64 27.47
CA LYS A 226 -7.69 14.03 28.53
C LYS A 226 -6.55 14.90 27.98
N THR A 227 -5.99 14.54 26.84
CA THR A 227 -4.92 15.33 26.20
C THR A 227 -5.43 16.67 25.67
N MET A 228 -6.63 16.72 25.08
CA MET A 228 -7.29 17.99 24.74
C MET A 228 -7.53 18.86 25.99
N ALA A 229 -7.82 18.23 27.13
CA ALA A 229 -8.01 18.95 28.39
C ALA A 229 -6.72 19.59 28.90
N SER A 230 -5.60 18.88 28.86
CA SER A 230 -4.31 19.42 29.28
C SER A 230 -3.82 20.55 28.36
N LEU A 231 -4.15 20.49 27.07
CA LEU A 231 -3.85 21.55 26.09
C LEU A 231 -4.82 22.74 26.13
N GLY A 232 -5.81 22.74 27.04
CA GLY A 232 -6.80 23.82 27.15
C GLY A 232 -7.76 23.93 25.95
N LEU A 233 -7.82 22.91 25.09
CA LEU A 233 -8.69 22.90 23.92
C LEU A 233 -10.15 22.67 24.32
N TYR A 234 -11.05 23.40 23.65
CA TYR A 234 -12.48 23.13 23.78
C TYR A 234 -12.80 21.74 23.20
N ARG A 235 -13.54 20.94 23.97
CA ARG A 235 -13.91 19.57 23.64
C ARG A 235 -15.40 19.31 23.89
N GLY A 236 -16.02 18.55 23.00
CA GLY A 236 -17.40 18.08 23.14
C GLY A 236 -17.74 17.05 22.08
N PHE A 237 -18.93 16.47 22.10
CA PHE A 237 -19.35 15.52 21.07
C PHE A 237 -20.48 16.12 20.21
N ALA A 238 -20.38 15.92 18.89
CA ALA A 238 -21.52 16.00 18.00
C ALA A 238 -22.26 14.65 18.00
N TYR A 239 -23.59 14.70 17.89
CA TYR A 239 -24.40 13.49 17.83
C TYR A 239 -24.04 12.66 16.57
N PRO A 240 -23.99 11.31 16.67
CA PRO A 240 -24.10 10.52 17.88
C PRO A 240 -22.79 10.42 18.68
N ALA A 241 -21.61 10.29 18.06
CA ALA A 241 -20.34 10.03 18.76
C ALA A 241 -19.09 10.65 18.08
N ARG A 242 -19.21 11.84 17.48
CA ARG A 242 -18.07 12.50 16.81
C ARG A 242 -17.41 13.50 17.74
N LEU A 243 -16.11 13.36 18.01
CA LEU A 243 -15.41 14.29 18.90
C LEU A 243 -15.19 15.63 18.19
N ARG A 244 -15.57 16.72 18.84
CA ARG A 244 -15.46 18.09 18.33
C ARG A 244 -14.42 18.86 19.12
N CYS A 245 -13.50 19.49 18.40
CA CYS A 245 -12.47 20.37 18.95
C CYS A 245 -12.54 21.75 18.30
N LEU A 246 -12.33 22.83 19.08
CA LEU A 246 -12.12 24.17 18.53
C LEU A 246 -10.62 24.46 18.51
N HIS A 247 -10.06 24.75 17.34
CA HIS A 247 -8.66 25.11 17.20
C HIS A 247 -8.52 26.21 16.13
N MET A 248 -7.83 27.31 16.46
CA MET A 248 -7.67 28.50 15.59
C MET A 248 -8.99 29.02 15.02
N GLY A 249 -10.05 29.08 15.84
CA GLY A 249 -11.37 29.57 15.42
C GLY A 249 -12.14 28.62 14.49
N LYS A 250 -11.58 27.45 14.12
CA LYS A 250 -12.24 26.44 13.31
C LYS A 250 -12.66 25.25 14.16
N ILE A 251 -13.89 24.78 13.93
CA ILE A 251 -14.41 23.56 14.52
C ILE A 251 -13.90 22.37 13.70
N ARG A 252 -13.17 21.45 14.34
CA ARG A 252 -12.78 20.16 13.76
C ARG A 252 -13.61 19.03 14.38
N LEU A 253 -14.02 18.08 13.56
CA LEU A 253 -14.79 16.90 13.94
C LEU A 253 -13.96 15.65 13.64
N PHE A 254 -13.97 14.69 14.56
CA PHE A 254 -13.25 13.43 14.46
C PHE A 254 -14.22 12.28 14.66
N ASP A 255 -14.19 11.32 13.75
CA ASP A 255 -15.06 10.14 13.76
C ASP A 255 -14.44 8.98 14.55
N ASP A 256 -13.12 9.01 14.74
CA ASP A 256 -12.32 7.97 15.38
C ASP A 256 -11.26 8.57 16.33
N PRO A 257 -10.87 7.86 17.40
CA PRO A 257 -9.88 8.36 18.35
C PRO A 257 -8.48 8.57 17.73
N ASN A 258 -8.13 7.79 16.71
CA ASN A 258 -6.80 7.82 16.10
C ASN A 258 -6.60 9.10 15.27
N SER A 259 -7.58 9.50 14.46
CA SER A 259 -7.53 10.76 13.71
C SER A 259 -7.46 11.97 14.64
N ALA A 260 -8.18 11.93 15.76
CA ALA A 260 -8.12 12.98 16.77
C ALA A 260 -6.75 13.01 17.47
N LYS A 261 -6.15 11.85 17.78
CA LYS A 261 -4.82 11.78 18.38
C LYS A 261 -3.74 12.29 17.43
N ALA A 262 -3.74 11.87 16.17
CA ALA A 262 -2.79 12.33 15.16
C ALA A 262 -2.84 13.87 15.00
N PHE A 263 -4.04 14.46 15.09
CA PHE A 263 -4.17 15.91 15.12
C PHE A 263 -3.52 16.54 16.36
N LEU A 264 -3.73 15.99 17.56
CA LEU A 264 -3.08 16.52 18.77
C LEU A 264 -1.57 16.39 18.72
N ASP A 265 -1.04 15.27 18.21
CA ASP A 265 0.39 15.07 18.04
C ASP A 265 1.00 16.09 17.04
N SER A 266 0.19 16.62 16.11
CA SER A 266 0.59 17.70 15.21
C SER A 266 0.55 19.11 15.83
N LEU A 267 -0.08 19.26 17.00
CA LEU A 267 -0.14 20.54 17.73
C LEU A 267 0.98 20.70 18.76
N ASP A 268 1.59 19.59 19.19
CA ASP A 268 2.66 19.56 20.20
C ASP A 268 4.07 19.70 19.59
N ARG A 269 4.15 19.94 18.26
CA ARG A 269 5.38 20.22 17.50
C ARG A 269 5.43 21.68 17.09
#